data_AF-A0A834GAX0-F1
#
_entry.id   AF-A0A834GAX0-F1
#
_cell.length_a   1.000
_cell.length_b   1.000
_cell.length_c   1.000
_cell.angle_alpha   90.00
_cell.angle_beta   90.00
_cell.angle_gamma   90.00
#
_symmetry.space_group_name_H-M   'P 1'
#
loop_
_entity.id
_entity.type
_entity.pdbx_description
1 polymer ?
#
loop_
_entity_poly.entity_id
_entity_poly.type
_entity_poly.pdbx_seq_one_letter_code
_entity_poly.pdbx_strand_id
1 'polypeptide(L)'
;MGLAANPSTVVLLLLPLLLSLLTAGPPPVSAKLKTSNIQFDYFNDTYNLGKAFQVDSTATIHNDALQVTMDSVNSAALTDQAGRILYKSPFKLWEGQNDTDRVASFNASFLVNIYRVDNSTPGEGLTFVVAPDLNLPANSYGGYLGLTNSATDGDKANNFIAVELDTSKEDFDPDSNHVGLDINSVRSNITVSLTPLGFQLVGEGTTANFFNVWVQYDGINKVNTLFQTMP
;
A
#
# COMPACT_ATOMS: atom_id res chain seq x y z
N MET A 1 0.81 18.44 36.89
CA MET A 1 1.25 17.09 36.50
C MET A 1 1.46 17.13 35.00
N GLY A 2 2.72 17.12 34.55
CA GLY A 2 3.03 17.11 33.12
C GLY A 2 2.78 15.73 32.55
N LEU A 3 1.97 15.65 31.50
CA LEU A 3 1.90 14.48 30.63
C LEU A 3 3.22 14.43 29.87
N ALA A 4 4.09 13.48 30.22
CA ALA A 4 5.23 13.15 29.38
C ALA A 4 4.66 12.54 28.09
N ALA A 5 4.96 13.16 26.94
CA ALA A 5 4.73 12.54 25.66
C ALA A 5 5.55 11.24 25.60
N ASN A 6 4.88 10.12 25.37
CA ASN A 6 5.56 8.86 25.10
C ASN A 6 6.43 9.06 23.84
N PRO A 7 7.69 8.59 23.81
CA PRO A 7 8.48 8.67 22.59
C PRO A 7 7.84 7.77 21.52
N SER A 8 7.27 8.38 20.48
CA SER A 8 6.81 7.66 19.29
C SER A 8 8.00 6.86 18.72
N THR A 9 7.88 5.54 18.69
CA THR A 9 8.93 4.67 18.14
C THR A 9 8.84 4.71 16.62
N VAL A 10 9.91 5.16 15.98
CA VAL A 10 10.05 5.18 14.51
C VAL A 10 10.88 3.97 14.11
N VAL A 11 10.30 3.07 13.29
CA VAL A 11 11.07 1.98 12.67
C VAL A 11 11.20 2.23 11.18
N LEU A 12 12.45 2.17 10.72
CA LEU A 12 12.83 2.36 9.34
C LEU A 12 13.01 1.00 8.68
N LEU A 13 12.14 0.66 7.74
CA LEU A 13 12.26 -0.54 6.92
C LEU A 13 12.81 -0.13 5.55
N LEU A 14 14.11 -0.38 5.34
CA LEU A 14 14.73 -0.28 4.03
C LEU A 14 14.51 -1.60 3.31
N LEU A 15 13.75 -1.59 2.22
CA LEU A 15 13.55 -2.75 1.35
C LEU A 15 14.45 -2.55 0.10
N PRO A 16 15.73 -2.96 0.14
CA PRO A 16 16.64 -2.74 -0.97
C PRO A 16 16.20 -3.56 -2.17
N LEU A 17 15.76 -2.90 -3.24
CA LEU A 17 15.48 -3.55 -4.50
C LEU A 17 16.82 -4.03 -5.11
N LEU A 18 17.15 -5.31 -4.97
CA LEU A 18 18.32 -5.91 -5.65
C LEU A 18 18.01 -6.09 -7.14
N LEU A 19 18.09 -4.99 -7.90
CA LEU A 19 18.33 -5.09 -9.34
C LEU A 19 19.81 -5.41 -9.54
N SER A 20 20.09 -6.62 -10.04
CA SER A 20 21.43 -7.08 -10.40
C SER A 20 22.22 -5.99 -11.14
N LEU A 21 23.43 -5.69 -10.65
CA LEU A 21 24.37 -4.76 -11.25
C LEU A 21 24.55 -5.04 -12.75
N LEU A 22 24.03 -4.16 -13.59
CA LEU A 22 24.53 -3.94 -14.94
C LEU A 22 25.07 -2.51 -15.01
N THR A 23 26.38 -2.45 -15.21
CA THR A 23 27.24 -1.32 -15.58
C THR A 23 26.69 0.08 -15.39
N ALA A 24 27.32 0.86 -14.51
CA ALA A 24 27.14 2.30 -14.39
C ALA A 24 27.26 2.98 -15.76
N GLY A 25 26.12 3.22 -16.42
CA GLY A 25 26.01 4.17 -17.51
C GLY A 25 26.30 5.58 -17.00
N PRO A 26 26.55 6.55 -17.90
CA PRO A 26 26.69 7.94 -17.52
C PRO A 26 25.48 8.37 -16.67
N PRO A 27 25.69 9.22 -15.64
CA PRO A 27 24.61 9.63 -14.75
C PRO A 27 23.44 10.16 -15.57
N PRO A 28 22.20 9.73 -15.30
CA PRO A 28 21.03 10.19 -16.04
C PRO A 28 21.01 11.72 -16.00
N VAL A 29 20.81 12.34 -17.16
CA VAL A 29 20.73 13.81 -17.28
C VAL A 29 19.61 14.29 -16.35
N SER A 30 19.99 15.06 -15.32
CA SER A 30 19.08 15.67 -14.35
C SER A 30 18.14 16.65 -15.08
N ALA A 31 17.03 16.14 -15.59
CA ALA A 31 15.94 16.97 -16.02
C ALA A 31 14.96 17.08 -14.85
N LYS A 32 14.80 18.30 -14.32
CA LYS A 32 13.84 18.64 -13.26
C LYS A 32 12.46 18.13 -13.67
N LEU A 33 12.01 17.04 -13.08
CA LEU A 33 10.63 16.59 -13.22
C LEU A 33 9.73 17.62 -12.54
N LYS A 34 8.52 17.82 -13.08
CA LYS A 34 7.52 18.66 -12.43
C LYS A 34 7.13 17.99 -11.12
N THR A 35 7.43 18.63 -10.00
CA THR A 35 6.99 18.17 -8.68
C THR A 35 5.51 18.51 -8.51
N SER A 36 4.72 17.53 -8.10
CA SER A 36 3.36 17.72 -7.61
C SER A 36 3.32 17.41 -6.12
N ASN A 37 2.66 18.26 -5.36
CA ASN A 37 2.33 17.99 -3.96
C ASN A 37 0.81 18.03 -3.82
N ILE A 38 0.25 16.97 -3.24
CA ILE A 38 -1.18 16.78 -3.05
C ILE A 38 -1.37 16.30 -1.62
N GLN A 39 -2.26 16.96 -0.89
CA GLN A 39 -2.57 16.63 0.50
C GLN A 39 -4.09 16.57 0.67
N PHE A 40 -4.54 15.57 1.42
CA PHE A 40 -5.91 15.41 1.86
C PHE A 40 -5.89 15.23 3.38
N ASP A 41 -6.52 16.16 4.11
CA ASP A 41 -6.66 16.03 5.55
C ASP A 41 -7.81 15.08 5.92
N TYR A 42 -8.79 14.95 5.03
CA TYR A 42 -9.93 14.03 5.11
C TYR A 42 -10.52 13.77 3.71
N PHE A 43 -11.41 12.79 3.61
CA PHE A 43 -12.03 12.35 2.34
C PHE A 43 -13.55 12.48 2.39
N ASN A 44 -14.09 13.46 1.69
CA ASN A 44 -15.52 13.68 1.59
C ASN A 44 -16.09 13.12 0.27
N ASP A 45 -17.12 12.29 0.35
CA ASP A 45 -17.76 11.65 -0.81
C ASP A 45 -18.15 12.66 -1.91
N THR A 46 -18.80 13.76 -1.53
CA THR A 46 -19.33 14.79 -2.43
C THR A 46 -18.22 15.49 -3.21
N TYR A 47 -17.03 15.66 -2.59
CA TYR A 47 -15.90 16.37 -3.20
C TYR A 47 -14.85 15.44 -3.81
N ASN A 48 -14.73 14.21 -3.34
CA ASN A 48 -13.66 13.30 -3.70
C ASN A 48 -14.10 12.18 -4.66
N LEU A 49 -15.31 11.63 -4.50
CA LEU A 49 -15.81 10.50 -5.29
C LEU A 49 -15.97 10.89 -6.77
N GLY A 50 -15.30 10.16 -7.66
CA GLY A 50 -15.30 10.42 -9.10
C GLY A 50 -14.59 11.72 -9.52
N LYS A 51 -14.05 12.49 -8.57
CA LYS A 51 -13.38 13.79 -8.80
C LYS A 51 -11.89 13.67 -8.54
N ALA A 52 -11.51 13.41 -7.29
CA ALA A 52 -10.11 13.18 -6.90
C ALA A 52 -9.74 11.71 -7.01
N PHE A 53 -10.70 10.80 -6.75
CA PHE A 53 -10.47 9.37 -6.73
C PHE A 53 -11.42 8.63 -7.68
N GLN A 54 -10.89 7.61 -8.34
CA GLN A 54 -11.66 6.52 -8.92
C GLN A 54 -11.83 5.46 -7.85
N VAL A 55 -13.04 4.98 -7.65
CA VAL A 55 -13.42 4.09 -6.56
C VAL A 55 -14.12 2.89 -7.18
N ASP A 56 -13.62 1.69 -6.90
CA ASP A 56 -14.27 0.45 -7.35
C ASP A 56 -15.66 0.31 -6.71
N SER A 57 -16.55 -0.46 -7.34
CA SER A 57 -17.93 -0.66 -6.87
C SER A 57 -18.06 -1.29 -5.48
N THR A 58 -17.02 -1.97 -4.99
CA THR A 58 -16.95 -2.58 -3.66
C THR A 58 -16.31 -1.67 -2.61
N ALA A 59 -15.70 -0.56 -3.04
CA ALA A 59 -15.06 0.43 -2.18
C ALA A 59 -15.95 1.68 -2.06
N THR A 60 -15.67 2.53 -1.07
CA THR A 60 -16.41 3.77 -0.89
C THR A 60 -15.58 4.86 -0.21
N ILE A 61 -16.14 6.06 -0.14
CA ILE A 61 -15.68 7.12 0.75
C ILE A 61 -16.76 7.30 1.80
N HIS A 62 -16.40 7.09 3.06
CA HIS A 62 -17.37 7.08 4.16
C HIS A 62 -16.71 7.57 5.45
N ASN A 63 -17.46 8.31 6.26
CA ASN A 63 -16.97 8.90 7.52
C ASN A 63 -15.60 9.58 7.37
N ASP A 64 -15.47 10.43 6.35
CA ASP A 64 -14.26 11.21 6.10
C ASP A 64 -13.01 10.37 5.74
N ALA A 65 -13.17 9.08 5.41
CA ALA A 65 -12.11 8.14 5.09
C ALA A 65 -12.30 7.43 3.74
N LEU A 66 -11.19 7.03 3.12
CA LEU A 66 -11.20 6.05 2.03
C LEU A 66 -11.42 4.67 2.62
N GLN A 67 -12.50 4.01 2.23
CA GLN A 67 -12.86 2.68 2.72
C GLN A 67 -12.72 1.67 1.58
N VAL A 68 -11.64 0.91 1.61
CA VAL A 68 -11.25 0.00 0.52
C VAL A 68 -12.15 -1.23 0.48
N THR A 69 -12.57 -1.75 1.63
CA THR A 69 -13.61 -2.77 1.75
C THR A 69 -14.69 -2.32 2.73
N MET A 70 -15.94 -2.67 2.46
CA MET A 70 -17.08 -2.33 3.33
C MET A 70 -16.91 -2.94 4.73
N ASP A 71 -17.46 -2.27 5.74
CA ASP A 71 -17.43 -2.68 7.14
C ASP A 71 -18.85 -2.96 7.65
N SER A 72 -18.98 -3.36 8.92
CA SER A 72 -20.27 -3.69 9.52
C SER A 72 -21.25 -2.50 9.60
N VAL A 73 -20.79 -1.26 9.39
CA VAL A 73 -21.65 -0.07 9.39
C VAL A 73 -22.39 0.05 8.07
N ASN A 74 -21.79 -0.36 6.96
CA ASN A 74 -22.33 -0.17 5.62
C ASN A 74 -22.53 -1.46 4.79
N SER A 75 -22.21 -2.64 5.32
CA SER A 75 -22.52 -3.93 4.69
C SER A 75 -22.75 -5.05 5.71
N ALA A 76 -23.61 -6.02 5.33
CA ALA A 76 -23.75 -7.29 6.04
C ALA A 76 -22.82 -8.39 5.48
N ALA A 77 -22.28 -8.20 4.27
CA ALA A 77 -21.34 -9.11 3.63
C ALA A 77 -19.92 -8.57 3.85
N LEU A 78 -19.21 -9.17 4.80
CA LEU A 78 -17.86 -8.75 5.23
C LEU A 78 -16.77 -9.73 4.80
N THR A 79 -17.14 -10.88 4.26
CA THR A 79 -16.21 -11.93 3.80
C THR A 79 -15.99 -11.82 2.30
N ASP A 80 -14.82 -12.28 1.84
CA ASP A 80 -14.49 -12.41 0.43
C ASP A 80 -14.66 -11.10 -0.37
N GLN A 81 -14.32 -9.97 0.26
CA GLN A 81 -14.35 -8.65 -0.36
C GLN A 81 -12.96 -8.23 -0.82
N ALA A 82 -12.88 -7.62 -1.99
CA ALA A 82 -11.71 -6.92 -2.48
C ALA A 82 -12.19 -5.62 -3.12
N GLY A 83 -11.55 -4.51 -2.77
CA GLY A 83 -11.84 -3.22 -3.36
C GLY A 83 -10.56 -2.44 -3.68
N ARG A 84 -10.71 -1.40 -4.50
CA ARG A 84 -9.58 -0.57 -4.94
C ARG A 84 -10.02 0.87 -5.08
N ILE A 85 -9.13 1.77 -4.68
CA ILE A 85 -9.30 3.22 -4.85
C ILE A 85 -8.02 3.75 -5.46
N LEU A 86 -8.12 4.45 -6.59
CA LEU A 86 -6.99 5.09 -7.27
C LEU A 86 -7.16 6.59 -7.33
N TYR A 87 -6.05 7.31 -7.19
CA TYR A 87 -6.03 8.73 -7.51
C TYR A 87 -6.33 8.94 -9.01
N LYS A 88 -7.31 9.79 -9.32
CA LYS A 88 -7.89 9.89 -10.67
C LYS A 88 -6.92 10.45 -11.70
N SER A 89 -6.01 11.34 -11.29
CA SER A 89 -5.06 11.96 -12.21
C SER A 89 -3.81 11.08 -12.33
N PRO A 90 -3.54 10.51 -13.51
CA PRO A 90 -2.38 9.64 -13.70
C PRO A 90 -1.08 10.44 -13.59
N PHE A 91 -0.02 9.76 -13.17
CA PHE A 91 1.33 10.28 -13.11
C PHE A 91 2.26 9.44 -13.99
N LYS A 92 3.26 10.09 -14.58
CA LYS A 92 4.27 9.41 -15.40
C LYS A 92 5.43 8.97 -14.50
N LEU A 93 5.54 7.66 -14.26
CA LEU A 93 6.61 7.10 -13.42
C LEU A 93 7.95 6.99 -14.13
N TRP A 94 7.99 6.77 -15.44
CA TRP A 94 9.23 6.72 -16.19
C TRP A 94 9.10 7.30 -17.60
N GLU A 95 10.22 7.74 -18.15
CA GLU A 95 10.36 8.21 -19.52
C GLU A 95 11.67 7.70 -20.13
N GLY A 96 11.58 6.91 -21.20
CA GLY A 96 12.72 6.38 -21.92
C GLY A 96 12.39 5.05 -22.58
N GLN A 97 13.40 4.42 -23.19
CA GLN A 97 13.28 3.11 -23.82
C GLN A 97 14.32 2.09 -23.32
N ASN A 98 15.30 2.46 -22.46
CA ASN A 98 16.50 1.66 -22.08
C ASN A 98 17.24 2.28 -20.86
N ASP A 99 18.51 1.93 -20.57
CA ASP A 99 19.38 2.47 -19.48
C ASP A 99 19.50 4.02 -19.36
N THR A 100 18.89 4.79 -20.25
CA THR A 100 18.69 6.25 -20.13
C THR A 100 17.35 6.64 -19.51
N ASP A 101 16.61 5.67 -18.98
CA ASP A 101 15.27 5.86 -18.41
C ASP A 101 15.31 6.87 -17.26
N ARG A 102 14.50 7.90 -17.40
CA ARG A 102 14.23 8.87 -16.34
C ARG A 102 13.11 8.32 -15.49
N VAL A 103 13.41 7.92 -14.27
CA VAL A 103 12.41 7.41 -13.33
C VAL A 103 12.06 8.49 -12.31
N ALA A 104 10.78 8.64 -12.02
CA ALA A 104 10.28 9.58 -11.03
C ALA A 104 10.53 9.05 -9.61
N SER A 105 11.01 9.92 -8.73
CA SER A 105 10.97 9.68 -7.28
C SER A 105 9.63 10.15 -6.73
N PHE A 106 9.09 9.43 -5.75
CA PHE A 106 7.87 9.84 -5.06
C PHE A 106 7.96 9.56 -3.56
N ASN A 107 7.13 10.26 -2.81
CA ASN A 107 6.78 9.89 -1.45
C ASN A 107 5.27 9.94 -1.29
N ALA A 108 4.74 9.08 -0.44
CA ALA A 108 3.35 9.07 -0.03
C ALA A 108 3.33 8.79 1.47
N SER A 109 2.46 9.48 2.19
CA SER A 109 2.23 9.21 3.61
C SER A 109 0.74 9.21 3.91
N PHE A 110 0.28 8.25 4.69
CA PHE A 110 -1.13 8.10 5.00
C PHE A 110 -1.32 7.47 6.39
N LEU A 111 -2.40 7.85 7.04
CA LEU A 111 -2.88 7.21 8.27
C LEU A 111 -3.84 6.09 7.88
N VAL A 112 -3.62 4.91 8.44
CA VAL A 112 -4.45 3.73 8.19
C VAL A 112 -4.90 3.11 9.51
N ASN A 113 -6.10 2.55 9.49
CA ASN A 113 -6.57 1.57 10.45
C ASN A 113 -7.00 0.29 9.72
N ILE A 114 -6.68 -0.86 10.30
CA ILE A 114 -7.22 -2.15 9.88
C ILE A 114 -7.98 -2.70 11.08
N TYR A 115 -9.30 -2.82 10.96
CA TYR A 115 -10.19 -3.16 12.06
C TYR A 115 -10.98 -4.43 11.75
N ARG A 116 -11.23 -5.22 12.80
CA ARG A 116 -12.03 -6.43 12.77
C ARG A 116 -13.21 -6.33 13.72
N VAL A 117 -14.36 -6.82 13.29
CA VAL A 117 -15.60 -6.80 14.07
C VAL A 117 -15.61 -7.99 15.04
N ASP A 118 -16.12 -7.78 16.25
CA ASP A 118 -16.32 -8.82 17.27
C ASP A 118 -15.09 -9.69 17.57
N ASN A 119 -13.89 -9.12 17.43
CA ASN A 119 -12.63 -9.83 17.64
C ASN A 119 -12.50 -11.10 16.76
N SER A 120 -13.10 -11.09 15.56
CA SER A 120 -12.98 -12.14 14.54
C SER A 120 -11.52 -12.37 14.12
N THR A 121 -11.20 -13.42 13.38
CA THR A 121 -9.85 -13.52 12.79
C THR A 121 -9.61 -12.30 11.88
N PRO A 122 -8.51 -11.53 12.05
CA PRO A 122 -8.15 -10.49 11.11
C PRO A 122 -7.86 -11.08 9.74
N GLY A 123 -8.17 -10.34 8.69
CA GLY A 123 -7.79 -10.70 7.34
C GLY A 123 -8.45 -9.77 6.32
N GLU A 124 -7.82 -9.52 5.19
CA GLU A 124 -6.57 -10.15 4.73
C GLU A 124 -5.40 -9.16 4.80
N GLY A 125 -5.61 -7.91 4.38
CA GLY A 125 -4.63 -6.84 4.51
C GLY A 125 -5.05 -5.57 3.79
N LEU A 126 -4.10 -4.66 3.60
CA LEU A 126 -4.25 -3.44 2.80
C LEU A 126 -3.00 -3.20 1.96
N THR A 127 -3.17 -2.67 0.75
CA THR A 127 -2.05 -2.31 -0.13
C THR A 127 -2.04 -0.82 -0.48
N PHE A 128 -0.84 -0.22 -0.47
CA PHE A 128 -0.57 0.97 -1.28
C PHE A 128 -0.09 0.50 -2.65
N VAL A 129 -0.87 0.77 -3.70
CA VAL A 129 -0.60 0.23 -5.04
C VAL A 129 -0.36 1.34 -6.05
N VAL A 130 0.63 1.12 -6.92
CA VAL A 130 0.78 1.84 -8.18
C VAL A 130 0.42 0.88 -9.32
N ALA A 131 -0.69 1.17 -9.98
CA ALA A 131 -1.28 0.33 -11.02
C ALA A 131 -1.79 1.20 -12.20
N PRO A 132 -1.92 0.63 -13.41
CA PRO A 132 -2.37 1.36 -14.59
C PRO A 132 -3.86 1.69 -14.56
N ASP A 133 -4.66 0.90 -13.85
CA ASP A 133 -6.12 1.02 -13.83
C ASP A 133 -6.76 0.47 -12.55
N LEU A 134 -8.06 0.78 -12.41
CA LEU A 134 -8.89 0.41 -11.26
C LEU A 134 -9.33 -1.06 -11.29
N ASN A 135 -9.02 -1.83 -12.34
CA ASN A 135 -9.60 -3.15 -12.52
C ASN A 135 -9.10 -4.12 -11.45
N LEU A 136 -10.05 -4.76 -10.78
CA LEU A 136 -9.81 -5.87 -9.87
C LEU A 136 -9.90 -7.18 -10.66
N PRO A 137 -8.91 -8.08 -10.54
CA PRO A 137 -9.05 -9.44 -11.06
C PRO A 137 -10.24 -10.15 -10.42
N ALA A 138 -10.89 -11.05 -11.16
CA ALA A 138 -11.98 -11.86 -10.62
C ALA A 138 -11.48 -12.74 -9.47
N ASN A 139 -12.26 -12.82 -8.38
CA ASN A 139 -11.91 -13.56 -7.16
C ASN A 139 -10.55 -13.15 -6.56
N SER A 140 -10.28 -11.84 -6.53
CA SER A 140 -9.06 -11.26 -5.97
C SER A 140 -9.14 -10.95 -4.46
N TYR A 141 -10.17 -11.44 -3.77
CA TYR A 141 -10.25 -11.39 -2.30
C TYR A 141 -9.29 -12.40 -1.66
N GLY A 142 -9.22 -12.46 -0.33
CA GLY A 142 -8.29 -13.37 0.34
C GLY A 142 -6.87 -12.80 0.34
N GLY A 143 -5.87 -13.67 0.48
CA GLY A 143 -4.46 -13.37 0.28
C GLY A 143 -4.08 -12.87 -1.13
N TYR A 144 -5.04 -12.67 -2.04
CA TYR A 144 -4.79 -11.98 -3.31
C TYR A 144 -4.90 -10.45 -3.20
N LEU A 145 -5.38 -9.91 -2.07
CA LEU A 145 -5.36 -8.47 -1.70
C LEU A 145 -5.93 -7.49 -2.74
N GLY A 146 -6.83 -7.97 -3.60
CA GLY A 146 -7.33 -7.20 -4.74
C GLY A 146 -6.30 -6.96 -5.83
N LEU A 147 -5.13 -7.59 -5.80
CA LEU A 147 -4.01 -7.37 -6.72
C LEU A 147 -3.96 -8.38 -7.87
N THR A 148 -4.13 -9.67 -7.56
CA THR A 148 -4.04 -10.78 -8.52
C THR A 148 -5.20 -11.75 -8.32
N ASN A 149 -5.12 -12.93 -8.93
CA ASN A 149 -5.94 -14.08 -8.58
C ASN A 149 -5.16 -15.37 -8.88
N SER A 150 -5.79 -16.52 -8.64
CA SER A 150 -5.16 -17.83 -8.84
C SER A 150 -4.65 -18.12 -10.25
N ALA A 151 -5.13 -17.40 -11.26
CA ALA A 151 -4.72 -17.58 -12.66
C ALA A 151 -3.67 -16.57 -13.12
N THR A 152 -3.62 -15.37 -12.53
CA THR A 152 -2.77 -14.27 -12.99
C THR A 152 -1.64 -13.93 -12.02
N ASP A 153 -1.57 -14.54 -10.83
CA ASP A 153 -0.50 -14.26 -9.87
C ASP A 153 0.90 -14.52 -10.48
N GLY A 154 1.77 -13.50 -10.43
CA GLY A 154 3.09 -13.52 -11.05
C GLY A 154 3.15 -13.17 -12.54
N ASP A 155 2.01 -12.92 -13.20
CA ASP A 155 2.01 -12.46 -14.59
C ASP A 155 2.53 -11.02 -14.69
N LYS A 156 3.57 -10.82 -15.52
CA LYS A 156 4.12 -9.49 -15.82
C LYS A 156 3.09 -8.53 -16.41
N ALA A 157 2.00 -9.04 -17.00
CA ALA A 157 0.90 -8.24 -17.51
C ALA A 157 0.07 -7.57 -16.40
N ASN A 158 0.20 -7.97 -15.14
CA ASN A 158 -0.47 -7.32 -14.01
C ASN A 158 -0.03 -5.85 -13.83
N ASN A 159 1.21 -5.53 -14.21
CA ASN A 159 1.78 -4.18 -14.27
C ASN A 159 1.58 -3.34 -13.00
N PHE A 160 1.79 -3.91 -11.81
CA PHE A 160 1.70 -3.17 -10.55
C PHE A 160 2.95 -3.32 -9.69
N ILE A 161 3.13 -2.33 -8.82
CA ILE A 161 3.98 -2.43 -7.64
C ILE A 161 3.10 -2.09 -6.44
N ALA A 162 3.16 -2.90 -5.38
CA ALA A 162 2.43 -2.63 -4.16
C ALA A 162 3.32 -2.75 -2.93
N VAL A 163 2.99 -1.98 -1.89
CA VAL A 163 3.45 -2.23 -0.53
C VAL A 163 2.25 -2.76 0.24
N GLU A 164 2.35 -4.00 0.71
CA GLU A 164 1.29 -4.66 1.47
C GLU A 164 1.50 -4.50 2.99
N LEU A 165 0.37 -4.45 3.69
CA LEU A 165 0.25 -4.53 5.13
C LEU A 165 -0.58 -5.79 5.39
N ASP A 166 0.10 -6.92 5.54
CA ASP A 166 -0.54 -8.24 5.60
C ASP A 166 -0.84 -8.64 7.05
N THR A 167 -2.08 -9.05 7.26
CA THR A 167 -2.65 -9.39 8.56
C THR A 167 -3.10 -10.85 8.66
N SER A 168 -2.87 -11.62 7.60
CA SER A 168 -3.20 -13.03 7.46
C SER A 168 -1.97 -13.79 6.98
N LYS A 169 -2.00 -15.13 7.03
CA LYS A 169 -0.84 -15.93 6.64
C LYS A 169 -1.23 -16.95 5.59
N GLU A 170 -0.68 -16.81 4.40
CA GLU A 170 -0.64 -17.80 3.34
C GLU A 170 0.61 -18.69 3.42
N ASP A 171 0.73 -19.65 2.50
CA ASP A 171 1.85 -20.61 2.49
C ASP A 171 3.21 -19.97 2.18
N PHE A 172 3.22 -18.80 1.56
CA PHE A 172 4.41 -18.03 1.22
C PHE A 172 4.82 -16.98 2.26
N ASP A 173 3.97 -16.72 3.25
CA ASP A 173 4.20 -15.62 4.18
C ASP A 173 5.07 -16.04 5.38
N PRO A 174 5.88 -15.11 5.92
CA PRO A 174 6.66 -15.40 7.12
C PRO A 174 5.75 -15.62 8.34
N ASP A 175 4.74 -14.77 8.50
CA ASP A 175 3.74 -14.77 9.57
C ASP A 175 2.50 -13.97 9.14
N SER A 176 1.54 -13.82 10.05
CA SER A 176 0.29 -13.09 9.82
C SER A 176 0.34 -11.61 10.21
N ASN A 177 1.53 -11.00 10.22
CA ASN A 177 1.71 -9.61 10.63
C ASN A 177 3.01 -9.06 10.06
N HIS A 178 2.99 -8.74 8.76
CA HIS A 178 4.19 -8.33 8.05
C HIS A 178 3.91 -7.23 7.04
N VAL A 179 4.99 -6.66 6.51
CA VAL A 179 4.96 -5.75 5.37
C VAL A 179 5.73 -6.38 4.23
N GLY A 180 5.19 -6.27 3.03
CA GLY A 180 5.77 -6.78 1.81
C GLY A 180 5.93 -5.75 0.70
N LEU A 181 6.81 -6.05 -0.25
CA LEU A 181 6.95 -5.35 -1.53
C LEU A 181 6.61 -6.33 -2.65
N ASP A 182 5.50 -6.04 -3.32
CA ASP A 182 4.92 -6.88 -4.35
C ASP A 182 5.20 -6.30 -5.73
N ILE A 183 5.66 -7.16 -6.64
CA ILE A 183 5.84 -6.78 -8.05
C ILE A 183 5.11 -7.82 -8.90
N ASN A 184 3.95 -7.44 -9.43
CA ASN A 184 3.09 -8.27 -10.26
C ASN A 184 2.60 -9.59 -9.62
N SER A 185 2.85 -9.82 -8.34
CA SER A 185 2.44 -10.99 -7.58
C SER A 185 2.15 -10.60 -6.15
N VAL A 186 1.24 -11.31 -5.47
CA VAL A 186 1.07 -11.21 -4.00
C VAL A 186 2.17 -11.94 -3.24
N ARG A 187 3.01 -12.72 -3.93
CA ARG A 187 4.22 -13.29 -3.33
C ARG A 187 5.30 -12.21 -3.32
N SER A 188 5.39 -11.53 -2.19
CA SER A 188 6.36 -10.47 -1.92
C SER A 188 7.78 -10.79 -2.40
N ASN A 189 8.41 -9.82 -3.08
CA ASN A 189 9.83 -9.88 -3.42
C ASN A 189 10.71 -9.65 -2.19
N ILE A 190 10.22 -8.85 -1.24
CA ILE A 190 10.90 -8.55 0.02
C ILE A 190 9.84 -8.44 1.10
N THR A 191 10.02 -9.15 2.21
CA THR A 191 9.08 -9.14 3.33
C THR A 191 9.80 -8.85 4.64
N VAL A 192 9.14 -8.12 5.54
CA VAL A 192 9.60 -7.91 6.91
C VAL A 192 8.46 -8.18 7.88
N SER A 193 8.67 -9.17 8.75
CA SER A 193 7.80 -9.42 9.89
C SER A 193 7.83 -8.25 10.88
N LEU A 194 6.64 -7.83 11.31
CA LEU A 194 6.46 -6.74 12.27
C LEU A 194 6.47 -7.24 13.72
N THR A 195 6.18 -8.52 13.95
CA THR A 195 6.08 -9.10 15.29
C THR A 195 7.38 -8.99 16.10
N PRO A 196 8.58 -9.34 15.59
CA PRO A 196 9.85 -9.14 16.29
C PRO A 196 10.18 -7.67 16.58
N LEU A 197 9.55 -6.75 15.84
CA LEU A 197 9.75 -5.31 15.98
C LEU A 197 8.77 -4.70 17.00
N GLY A 198 7.84 -5.49 17.55
CA GLY A 198 6.85 -5.04 18.52
C GLY A 198 5.69 -4.25 17.92
N PHE A 199 5.45 -4.36 16.60
CA PHE A 199 4.33 -3.72 15.92
C PHE A 199 3.25 -4.75 15.60
N GLN A 200 2.00 -4.30 15.68
CA GLN A 200 0.83 -5.09 15.32
C GLN A 200 -0.11 -4.25 14.46
N LEU A 201 -0.36 -4.69 13.23
CA LEU A 201 -1.22 -3.97 12.28
C LEU A 201 -2.68 -3.90 12.73
N VAL A 202 -3.17 -4.95 13.40
CA VAL A 202 -4.55 -5.05 13.88
C VAL A 202 -4.59 -5.09 15.39
N GLY A 203 -5.38 -4.21 16.00
CA GLY A 203 -5.48 -4.12 17.46
C GLY A 203 -6.02 -5.39 18.13
N GLU A 204 -5.68 -5.53 19.42
CA GLU A 204 -6.28 -6.56 20.27
C GLU A 204 -7.73 -6.20 20.61
N GLY A 205 -8.60 -7.22 20.63
CA GLY A 205 -10.01 -7.03 20.94
C GLY A 205 -10.71 -6.13 19.92
N THR A 206 -11.39 -5.11 20.43
CA THR A 206 -12.14 -4.11 19.65
C THR A 206 -11.42 -2.75 19.58
N THR A 207 -10.13 -2.71 19.88
CA THR A 207 -9.35 -1.47 19.79
C THR A 207 -8.89 -1.24 18.35
N ALA A 208 -9.25 -0.09 17.78
CA ALA A 208 -8.71 0.34 16.50
C ALA A 208 -7.25 0.80 16.68
N ASN A 209 -6.34 0.18 15.95
CA ASN A 209 -4.96 0.64 15.85
C ASN A 209 -4.82 1.57 14.64
N PHE A 210 -4.29 2.76 14.89
CA PHE A 210 -3.95 3.71 13.85
C PHE A 210 -2.44 3.80 13.71
N PHE A 211 -1.94 3.72 12.49
CA PHE A 211 -0.53 3.84 12.20
C PHE A 211 -0.32 4.67 10.95
N ASN A 212 0.71 5.51 11.01
CA ASN A 212 1.14 6.27 9.85
C ASN A 212 2.11 5.42 9.04
N VAL A 213 1.90 5.40 7.73
CA VAL A 213 2.73 4.69 6.76
C VAL A 213 3.31 5.71 5.82
N TRP A 214 4.61 5.61 5.54
CA TRP A 214 5.29 6.40 4.51
C TRP A 214 5.92 5.48 3.49
N VAL A 215 5.52 5.59 2.23
CA VAL A 215 6.15 4.92 1.11
C VAL A 215 7.03 5.93 0.39
N GLN A 216 8.31 5.64 0.23
CA GLN A 216 9.24 6.47 -0.52
C GLN A 216 9.93 5.64 -1.58
N TYR A 217 9.99 6.18 -2.79
CA TYR A 217 10.76 5.63 -3.89
C TYR A 217 11.74 6.68 -4.41
N ASP A 218 13.01 6.32 -4.46
CA ASP A 218 14.05 7.10 -5.11
C ASP A 218 14.31 6.56 -6.51
N GLY A 219 13.80 7.24 -7.54
CA GLY A 219 14.00 6.86 -8.94
C GLY A 219 15.44 7.03 -9.44
N ILE A 220 16.28 7.80 -8.75
CA ILE A 220 17.71 7.96 -9.11
C ILE A 220 18.49 6.71 -8.69
N ASN A 221 18.33 6.31 -7.44
CA ASN A 221 19.06 5.17 -6.86
C ASN A 221 18.28 3.85 -6.97
N LYS A 222 17.02 3.88 -7.43
CA LYS A 222 16.07 2.76 -7.51
C LYS A 222 15.85 2.08 -6.14
N VAL A 223 15.70 2.87 -5.08
CA VAL A 223 15.54 2.39 -3.69
C VAL A 223 14.11 2.62 -3.18
N ASN A 224 13.51 1.62 -2.54
CA ASN A 224 12.25 1.73 -1.81
C ASN A 224 12.51 1.85 -0.31
N THR A 225 11.84 2.78 0.37
CA THR A 225 11.86 2.92 1.82
C THR A 225 10.44 2.98 2.34
N LEU A 226 10.13 2.13 3.31
CA LEU A 226 8.87 2.20 4.06
C LEU A 226 9.16 2.71 5.47
N PHE A 227 8.38 3.69 5.93
CA PHE A 227 8.38 4.12 7.32
C PHE A 227 7.03 3.79 7.94
N GLN A 228 7.04 3.35 9.19
CA GLN A 228 5.85 3.28 10.02
C GLN A 228 6.11 4.06 11.30
N THR A 229 5.14 4.89 11.72
CA THR A 229 5.16 5.50 13.05
C THR A 229 3.80 5.34 13.71
N MET A 230 3.82 4.97 14.98
CA MET A 230 2.66 5.09 15.86
C MET A 230 2.59 6.53 16.40
N PRO A 231 1.40 7.01 16.84
CA PRO A 231 1.30 8.16 17.73
C PRO A 231 2.14 7.98 18.99
#